data_AF-A0AAU6D1X5-F1
#
_entry.id   AF-A0AAU6D1X5-F1
#
_cell.length_a   1.000
_cell.length_b   1.000
_cell.length_c   1.000
_cell.angle_alpha   90.00
_cell.angle_beta   90.00
_cell.angle_gamma   90.00
#
_symmetry.space_group_name_H-M   'P 1'
#
loop_
_entity.id
_entity.type
_entity.pdbx_description
1 polymer ?
#
loop_
_entity_poly.entity_id
_entity_poly.type
_entity_poly.pdbx_seq_one_letter_code
_entity_poly.pdbx_strand_id
1 'polypeptide(L)'
;MTITVETGPDTSARELPAGAVEPGLDRPVRLIGGRLWLGAAALLLAVGAGTAWGIAGSLPHTLTLHGVVAHGTAPEVARASAPGSVVSVLVTPGTRVSQGQALAVLSGGPGGSTELVAPAAGTVTAVLTAPGGTLVPGTGVVALDPADAPTTVRLFVSSAGQLARLRLGQQVVIPLQEGTARLRITGVDAYPARADTLGGTLPVPVPGVPSGATPVWTVYAEPDAPDSALDAAAAPTAVDASVDLGARHPYQVLFGSTGAGR
;
A
#
# COMPACT_ATOMS: atom_id res chain seq x y z
N MET A 1 87.94 44.77 -88.76
CA MET A 1 88.33 46.17 -88.58
C MET A 1 87.07 46.94 -88.22
N THR A 2 87.14 47.64 -87.08
CA THR A 2 86.17 48.58 -86.49
C THR A 2 84.95 48.01 -85.76
N ILE A 3 84.80 48.55 -84.56
CA ILE A 3 84.03 48.18 -83.37
C ILE A 3 82.68 48.90 -83.40
N THR A 4 81.61 48.29 -82.90
CA THR A 4 80.58 49.02 -82.14
C THR A 4 80.16 48.19 -80.93
N VAL A 5 80.42 48.75 -79.75
CA VAL A 5 80.03 48.28 -78.43
C VAL A 5 78.69 48.94 -78.08
N GLU A 6 77.73 48.16 -77.59
CA GLU A 6 76.60 48.70 -76.85
C GLU A 6 76.42 47.91 -75.55
N THR A 7 76.47 48.66 -74.45
CA THR A 7 76.53 48.22 -73.06
C THR A 7 75.11 48.12 -72.51
N GLY A 8 74.75 47.00 -71.90
CA GLY A 8 73.54 46.86 -71.09
C GLY A 8 73.84 46.03 -69.84
N PRO A 9 73.64 46.54 -68.61
CA PRO A 9 73.81 45.76 -67.39
C PRO A 9 72.48 45.09 -67.04
N ASP A 10 72.50 43.85 -66.56
CA ASP A 10 72.12 43.61 -65.17
C ASP A 10 72.30 42.14 -64.78
N THR A 11 73.12 41.98 -63.74
CA THR A 11 73.17 40.84 -62.85
C THR A 11 71.80 40.54 -62.26
N SER A 12 71.34 39.30 -62.39
CA SER A 12 70.36 38.71 -61.48
C SER A 12 70.56 37.21 -61.42
N ALA A 13 71.42 36.79 -60.49
CA ALA A 13 71.25 35.52 -59.82
C ALA A 13 69.89 35.54 -59.11
N ARG A 14 69.08 34.49 -59.26
CA ARG A 14 68.01 34.23 -58.30
C ARG A 14 67.90 32.75 -58.01
N GLU A 15 68.00 32.49 -56.73
CA GLU A 15 68.16 31.22 -56.06
C GLU A 15 67.00 30.25 -56.30
N LEU A 16 67.33 28.96 -56.31
CA LEU A 16 66.39 27.86 -56.19
C LEU A 16 65.59 28.03 -54.89
N PRO A 17 64.24 28.04 -54.91
CA PRO A 17 63.47 28.10 -53.68
C PRO A 17 63.60 26.77 -52.93
N ALA A 18 64.48 26.75 -51.94
CA ALA A 18 64.37 25.88 -50.78
C ALA A 18 63.20 26.38 -49.91
N GLY A 19 62.23 25.51 -49.63
CA GLY A 19 61.17 25.81 -48.67
C GLY A 19 59.76 25.53 -49.18
N ALA A 20 59.47 24.29 -49.58
CA ALA A 20 58.10 23.78 -49.53
C ALA A 20 57.90 23.06 -48.19
N VAL A 21 57.91 23.83 -47.10
CA VAL A 21 57.32 23.38 -45.84
C VAL A 21 55.83 23.69 -45.99
N GLU A 22 54.99 22.67 -46.15
CA GLU A 22 53.53 22.83 -46.23
C GLU A 22 53.03 23.62 -45.00
N PRO A 23 52.59 24.88 -45.14
CA PRO A 23 52.08 25.65 -44.03
C PRO A 23 50.58 25.37 -43.93
N GLY A 24 50.22 24.26 -43.29
CA GLY A 24 48.83 23.82 -43.20
C GLY A 24 48.42 23.11 -41.90
N LEU A 25 49.34 22.86 -40.97
CA LEU A 25 49.04 22.10 -39.74
C LEU A 25 48.68 22.97 -38.53
N ASP A 26 48.94 24.28 -38.57
CA ASP A 26 48.61 25.21 -37.47
C ASP A 26 47.32 25.98 -37.73
N ARG A 27 46.30 25.33 -38.31
CA ARG A 27 44.95 25.85 -38.17
C ARG A 27 44.48 25.38 -36.80
N PRO A 28 44.43 26.23 -35.76
CA PRO A 28 43.82 25.83 -34.50
C PRO A 28 42.42 25.39 -34.88
N VAL A 29 42.19 24.09 -34.82
CA VAL A 29 40.87 23.55 -35.03
C VAL A 29 40.08 24.22 -33.92
N ARG A 30 39.31 25.25 -34.26
CA ARG A 30 38.26 25.79 -33.40
C ARG A 30 37.21 24.69 -33.32
N LEU A 31 37.60 23.60 -32.66
CA LEU A 31 36.74 22.54 -32.20
C LEU A 31 35.74 23.26 -31.31
N ILE A 32 34.48 23.16 -31.71
CA ILE A 32 33.31 23.53 -30.92
C ILE A 32 33.02 25.05 -31.00
N GLY A 33 32.29 25.45 -32.04
CA GLY A 33 31.65 26.77 -32.07
C GLY A 33 30.77 26.99 -30.83
N GLY A 34 30.61 28.24 -30.39
CA GLY A 34 29.97 28.56 -29.09
C GLY A 34 28.58 27.93 -28.85
N ARG A 35 27.84 27.60 -29.92
CA ARG A 35 26.54 26.89 -29.86
C ARG A 35 26.67 25.45 -29.33
N LEU A 36 27.80 24.81 -29.61
CA LEU A 36 28.06 23.41 -29.26
C LEU A 36 28.53 23.30 -27.80
N TRP A 37 29.18 24.35 -27.27
CA TRP A 37 29.42 24.55 -25.83
C TRP A 37 28.13 24.76 -25.03
N LEU A 38 27.18 25.54 -25.56
CA LEU A 38 25.86 25.71 -24.93
C LEU A 38 25.11 24.38 -24.86
N GLY A 39 25.18 23.55 -25.90
CA GLY A 39 24.60 22.20 -25.90
C GLY A 39 25.22 21.31 -24.83
N ALA A 40 26.55 21.32 -24.68
CA ALA A 40 27.24 20.56 -23.65
C ALA A 40 26.88 21.04 -22.22
N ALA A 41 26.80 22.35 -22.01
CA ALA A 41 26.38 22.92 -20.73
C ALA A 41 24.93 22.56 -20.39
N ALA A 42 24.01 22.62 -21.36
CA ALA A 42 22.62 22.22 -21.19
C ALA A 42 22.50 20.72 -20.86
N LEU A 43 23.29 19.87 -21.52
CA LEU A 43 23.33 18.43 -21.23
C LEU A 43 23.85 18.16 -19.80
N LEU A 44 24.95 18.82 -19.40
CA LEU A 44 25.48 18.69 -18.05
C LEU A 44 24.50 19.18 -16.99
N LEU A 45 23.78 20.29 -17.23
CA LEU A 45 22.73 20.77 -16.36
C LEU A 45 21.56 19.79 -16.27
N ALA A 46 21.14 19.19 -17.39
CA ALA A 46 20.08 18.20 -17.41
C ALA A 46 20.47 16.93 -16.62
N VAL A 47 21.70 16.43 -16.82
CA VAL A 47 22.24 15.28 -16.08
C VAL A 47 22.41 15.62 -14.60
N GLY A 48 22.91 16.81 -14.27
CA GLY A 48 23.04 17.30 -12.90
C GLY A 48 21.70 17.43 -12.20
N ALA A 49 20.69 18.01 -12.86
CA ALA A 49 19.34 18.12 -12.33
C ALA A 49 18.69 16.74 -12.12
N GLY A 50 18.86 15.82 -13.07
CA GLY A 50 18.38 14.44 -12.93
C GLY A 50 19.06 13.68 -11.79
N THR A 51 20.37 13.86 -11.62
CA THR A 51 21.14 13.25 -10.53
C THR A 51 20.77 13.84 -9.18
N ALA A 52 20.67 15.16 -9.10
CA ALA A 52 20.25 15.87 -7.89
C ALA A 52 18.82 15.48 -7.50
N TRP A 53 17.90 15.36 -8.46
CA TRP A 53 16.55 14.87 -8.22
C TRP A 53 16.54 13.38 -7.84
N GLY A 54 17.41 12.55 -8.42
CA GLY A 54 17.53 11.15 -8.03
C GLY A 54 17.98 10.95 -6.58
N ILE A 55 18.82 11.87 -6.06
CA ILE A 55 19.33 11.84 -4.68
C ILE A 55 18.36 12.52 -3.71
N ALA A 56 17.84 13.70 -4.06
CA ALA A 56 16.99 14.51 -3.19
C ALA A 56 15.49 14.19 -3.31
N GLY A 57 15.07 13.53 -4.40
CA GLY A 57 13.69 13.13 -4.62
C GLY A 57 13.25 12.04 -3.65
N SER A 58 12.01 12.13 -3.20
CA SER A 58 11.32 11.13 -2.40
C SER A 58 10.18 10.54 -3.22
N LEU A 59 10.24 9.24 -3.49
CA LEU A 59 9.10 8.51 -4.04
C LEU A 59 8.29 7.94 -2.86
N PRO A 60 7.01 8.32 -2.70
CA PRO A 60 6.18 7.77 -1.64
C PRO A 60 6.03 6.26 -1.88
N HIS A 61 6.41 5.46 -0.90
CA HIS A 61 6.27 4.00 -0.95
C HIS A 61 5.04 3.61 -0.14
N THR A 62 3.90 3.52 -0.80
CA THR A 62 2.64 3.12 -0.15
C THR A 62 2.36 1.64 -0.35
N LEU A 63 1.74 1.04 0.65
CA LEU A 63 1.22 -0.32 0.61
C LEU A 63 -0.30 -0.28 0.75
N THR A 64 -1.02 -0.71 -0.27
CA THR A 64 -2.46 -0.88 -0.19
C THR A 64 -2.78 -2.17 0.55
N LEU A 65 -3.60 -2.05 1.60
CA LEU A 65 -4.16 -3.14 2.38
C LEU A 65 -5.68 -3.08 2.30
N HIS A 66 -6.33 -4.22 2.38
CA HIS A 66 -7.79 -4.29 2.41
C HIS A 66 -8.27 -4.52 3.84
N GLY A 67 -9.38 -3.92 4.23
CA GLY A 67 -9.85 -4.00 5.60
C GLY A 67 -11.33 -3.73 5.77
N VAL A 68 -11.74 -3.73 7.04
CA VAL A 68 -13.11 -3.46 7.47
C VAL A 68 -13.07 -2.44 8.59
N VAL A 69 -13.90 -1.40 8.47
CA VAL A 69 -14.25 -0.52 9.58
C VAL A 69 -15.31 -1.24 10.41
N ALA A 70 -15.03 -1.42 11.70
CA ALA A 70 -15.87 -2.11 12.66
C ALA A 70 -15.68 -1.46 14.05
N HIS A 71 -16.29 -2.02 15.07
CA HIS A 71 -16.16 -1.56 16.44
C HIS A 71 -15.46 -2.61 17.32
N GLY A 72 -14.58 -2.14 18.20
CA GLY A 72 -13.80 -2.99 19.09
C GLY A 72 -12.73 -3.83 18.38
N THR A 73 -12.12 -4.77 19.10
CA THR A 73 -10.99 -5.59 18.59
C THR A 73 -11.43 -6.88 17.92
N ALA A 74 -12.65 -7.35 18.21
CA ALA A 74 -13.22 -8.56 17.63
C ALA A 74 -14.76 -8.49 17.65
N PRO A 75 -15.44 -9.19 16.72
CA PRO A 75 -16.88 -9.33 16.78
C PRO A 75 -17.29 -10.00 18.09
N GLU A 76 -18.35 -9.49 18.69
CA GLU A 76 -18.96 -10.11 19.86
C GLU A 76 -19.78 -11.31 19.42
N VAL A 77 -19.56 -12.47 20.05
CA VAL A 77 -20.21 -13.72 19.65
C VAL A 77 -21.25 -14.12 20.68
N ALA A 78 -22.52 -14.18 20.25
CA ALA A 78 -23.60 -14.78 21.01
C ALA A 78 -23.45 -16.31 20.98
N ARG A 79 -23.27 -16.90 22.17
CA ARG A 79 -22.94 -18.32 22.33
C ARG A 79 -24.09 -19.08 22.98
N ALA A 80 -24.27 -20.33 22.59
CA ALA A 80 -25.21 -21.25 23.23
C ALA A 80 -24.76 -21.58 24.67
N SER A 81 -25.67 -21.46 25.63
CA SER A 81 -25.42 -21.80 27.04
C SER A 81 -25.61 -23.29 27.35
N ALA A 82 -26.42 -23.98 26.55
CA ALA A 82 -26.78 -25.38 26.72
C ALA A 82 -26.54 -26.18 25.42
N PRO A 83 -26.33 -27.51 25.51
CA PRO A 83 -26.27 -28.36 24.33
C PRO A 83 -27.63 -28.46 23.64
N GLY A 84 -27.65 -28.64 22.32
CA GLY A 84 -28.88 -28.67 21.55
C GLY A 84 -28.69 -28.56 20.04
N SER A 85 -29.65 -27.92 19.36
CA SER A 85 -29.56 -27.54 17.96
C SER A 85 -30.20 -26.19 17.70
N VAL A 86 -29.76 -25.50 16.64
CA VAL A 86 -30.41 -24.26 16.19
C VAL A 86 -31.73 -24.62 15.51
N VAL A 87 -32.86 -24.11 15.99
CA VAL A 87 -34.17 -24.31 15.37
C VAL A 87 -34.35 -23.32 14.21
N SER A 88 -34.16 -22.05 14.51
CA SER A 88 -34.26 -20.97 13.53
C SER A 88 -33.37 -19.80 13.95
N VAL A 89 -32.90 -19.06 12.96
CA VAL A 89 -32.20 -17.79 13.18
C VAL A 89 -33.16 -16.68 12.78
N LEU A 90 -33.37 -15.73 13.69
CA LEU A 90 -34.37 -14.66 13.56
C LEU A 90 -33.79 -13.39 12.92
N VAL A 91 -32.47 -13.35 12.74
CA VAL A 91 -31.73 -12.20 12.22
C VAL A 91 -30.88 -12.58 11.00
N THR A 92 -30.62 -11.61 10.15
CA THR A 92 -29.70 -11.76 9.01
C THR A 92 -28.49 -10.83 9.16
N PRO A 93 -27.33 -11.16 8.56
CA PRO A 93 -26.22 -10.23 8.47
C PRO A 93 -26.65 -8.84 7.96
N GLY A 94 -26.11 -7.78 8.56
CA GLY A 94 -26.49 -6.39 8.33
C GLY A 94 -27.65 -5.87 9.20
N THR A 95 -28.33 -6.73 9.97
CA THR A 95 -29.44 -6.30 10.85
C THR A 95 -28.92 -5.63 12.11
N ARG A 96 -29.45 -4.46 12.48
CA ARG A 96 -29.21 -3.85 13.79
C ARG A 96 -30.07 -4.53 14.86
N VAL A 97 -29.48 -4.77 16.02
CA VAL A 97 -30.12 -5.41 17.16
C VAL A 97 -29.84 -4.64 18.44
N SER A 98 -30.80 -4.68 19.36
CA SER A 98 -30.65 -4.13 20.71
C SER A 98 -30.16 -5.21 21.68
N GLN A 99 -29.53 -4.79 22.78
CA GLN A 99 -29.18 -5.71 23.87
C GLN A 99 -30.44 -6.45 24.37
N GLY A 100 -30.33 -7.76 24.55
CA GLY A 100 -31.43 -8.63 24.97
C GLY A 100 -32.41 -9.02 23.87
N GLN A 101 -32.26 -8.53 22.63
CA GLN A 101 -33.10 -8.93 21.51
C GLN A 101 -32.85 -10.40 21.12
N ALA A 102 -33.91 -11.14 20.82
CA ALA A 102 -33.79 -12.52 20.35
C ALA A 102 -33.10 -12.59 18.98
N LEU A 103 -32.04 -13.39 18.90
CA LEU A 103 -31.23 -13.61 17.69
C LEU A 103 -31.55 -14.95 17.03
N ALA A 104 -31.76 -15.99 17.82
CA ALA A 104 -32.04 -17.33 17.34
C ALA A 104 -32.85 -18.11 18.37
N VAL A 105 -33.56 -19.14 17.90
CA VAL A 105 -34.28 -20.09 18.74
C VAL A 105 -33.47 -21.38 18.78
N LEU A 106 -33.12 -21.82 19.97
CA LEU A 106 -32.33 -23.02 20.22
C LEU A 106 -33.21 -24.11 20.83
N SER A 107 -33.04 -25.36 20.41
CA SER A 107 -33.69 -26.52 21.04
C SER A 107 -32.68 -27.31 21.82
N GLY A 108 -32.81 -27.38 23.16
CA GLY A 108 -31.93 -28.19 23.98
C GLY A 108 -31.84 -27.74 25.44
N GLY A 109 -31.80 -28.72 26.36
CA GLY A 109 -31.82 -28.53 27.81
C GLY A 109 -33.11 -29.04 28.48
N PRO A 110 -33.12 -29.20 29.82
CA PRO A 110 -34.29 -29.62 30.57
C PRO A 110 -35.32 -28.47 30.62
N GLY A 111 -36.15 -28.35 29.58
CA GLY A 111 -37.16 -27.29 29.49
C GLY A 111 -37.68 -26.97 28.08
N GLY A 112 -37.07 -27.51 27.01
CA GLY A 112 -37.54 -27.31 25.63
C GLY A 112 -36.76 -26.26 24.86
N SER A 113 -37.47 -25.34 24.19
CA SER A 113 -36.90 -24.29 23.34
C SER A 113 -36.45 -23.09 24.16
N THR A 114 -35.24 -22.57 23.90
CA THR A 114 -34.66 -21.40 24.57
C THR A 114 -34.27 -20.36 23.53
N GLU A 115 -34.53 -19.08 23.81
CA GLU A 115 -34.10 -17.98 22.95
C GLU A 115 -32.64 -17.61 23.25
N LEU A 116 -31.84 -17.50 22.19
CA LEU A 116 -30.52 -16.87 22.25
C LEU A 116 -30.70 -15.37 22.07
N VAL A 117 -30.30 -14.60 23.09
CA VAL A 117 -30.43 -13.14 23.09
C VAL A 117 -29.09 -12.45 22.77
N ALA A 118 -29.17 -11.23 22.26
CA ALA A 118 -28.01 -10.39 21.97
C ALA A 118 -27.32 -9.93 23.28
N PRO A 119 -26.01 -10.16 23.45
CA PRO A 119 -25.29 -9.76 24.67
C PRO A 119 -25.11 -8.24 24.78
N ALA A 120 -25.04 -7.54 23.65
CA ALA A 120 -24.96 -6.08 23.53
C ALA A 120 -25.76 -5.59 22.32
N ALA A 121 -25.96 -4.27 22.22
CA ALA A 121 -26.51 -3.64 21.04
C ALA A 121 -25.44 -3.58 19.93
N GLY A 122 -25.85 -3.74 18.67
CA GLY A 122 -24.89 -3.80 17.56
C GLY A 122 -25.50 -4.19 16.22
N THR A 123 -24.63 -4.47 15.24
CA THR A 123 -25.03 -4.95 13.91
C THR A 123 -24.61 -6.40 13.74
N VAL A 124 -25.51 -7.27 13.28
CA VAL A 124 -25.20 -8.68 13.02
C VAL A 124 -24.20 -8.78 11.87
N THR A 125 -23.05 -9.40 12.13
CA THR A 125 -21.97 -9.55 11.15
C THR A 125 -22.05 -10.88 10.43
N ALA A 126 -22.31 -11.96 11.16
CA ALA A 126 -22.38 -13.29 10.58
C ALA A 126 -23.26 -14.25 11.38
N VAL A 127 -23.81 -15.24 10.68
CA VAL A 127 -24.45 -16.42 11.29
C VAL A 127 -23.43 -17.55 11.24
N LEU A 128 -22.91 -17.93 12.40
CA LEU A 128 -21.83 -18.91 12.55
C LEU A 128 -22.35 -20.35 12.55
N THR A 129 -23.59 -20.56 13.01
CA THR A 129 -24.24 -21.87 13.03
C THR A 129 -25.58 -21.78 12.31
N ALA A 130 -25.74 -22.55 11.25
CA ALA A 130 -26.98 -22.61 10.47
C ALA A 130 -28.10 -23.35 11.25
N PRO A 131 -29.38 -23.10 10.91
CA PRO A 131 -30.50 -23.92 11.39
C PRO A 131 -30.25 -25.42 11.17
N GLY A 132 -30.59 -26.24 12.17
CA GLY A 132 -30.28 -27.67 12.23
C GLY A 132 -28.87 -27.99 12.74
N GLY A 133 -27.99 -27.00 12.88
CA GLY A 133 -26.64 -27.19 13.40
C GLY A 133 -26.63 -27.62 14.87
N THR A 134 -25.75 -28.55 15.21
CA THR A 134 -25.57 -29.06 16.58
C THR A 134 -24.82 -28.04 17.44
N LEU A 135 -25.28 -27.89 18.68
CA LEU A 135 -24.73 -26.97 19.66
C LEU A 135 -24.21 -27.74 20.86
N VAL A 136 -23.02 -27.36 21.29
CA VAL A 136 -22.49 -27.65 22.64
C VAL A 136 -22.36 -26.33 23.41
N PRO A 137 -22.35 -26.34 24.75
CA PRO A 137 -22.11 -25.13 25.53
C PRO A 137 -20.86 -24.38 25.04
N GLY A 138 -21.01 -23.07 24.83
CA GLY A 138 -19.96 -22.20 24.28
C GLY A 138 -19.91 -22.11 22.75
N THR A 139 -20.72 -22.88 22.02
CA THR A 139 -20.79 -22.79 20.55
C THR A 139 -21.30 -21.41 20.13
N GLY A 140 -20.56 -20.72 19.27
CA GLY A 140 -20.98 -19.45 18.69
C GLY A 140 -22.08 -19.64 17.64
N VAL A 141 -23.17 -18.90 17.76
CA VAL A 141 -24.31 -18.99 16.83
C VAL A 141 -24.38 -17.76 15.92
N VAL A 142 -24.24 -16.57 16.51
CA VAL A 142 -24.30 -15.29 15.79
C VAL A 142 -23.14 -14.41 16.24
N ALA A 143 -22.49 -13.75 15.29
CA ALA A 143 -21.49 -12.71 15.54
C ALA A 143 -22.08 -11.32 15.30
N LEU A 144 -21.68 -10.37 16.13
CA LEU A 144 -22.19 -9.00 16.16
C LEU A 144 -21.02 -7.99 16.22
N ASP A 145 -21.22 -6.84 15.61
CA ASP A 145 -20.35 -5.67 15.72
C ASP A 145 -20.95 -4.76 16.80
N PRO A 146 -20.33 -4.65 17.99
CA PRO A 146 -20.91 -3.94 19.13
C PRO A 146 -20.93 -2.44 18.89
N ALA A 147 -22.10 -1.80 19.03
CA ALA A 147 -22.26 -0.37 18.75
C ALA A 147 -21.58 0.54 19.80
N ASP A 148 -21.37 0.04 21.01
CA ASP A 148 -20.81 0.82 22.14
C ASP A 148 -19.27 0.72 22.24
N ALA A 149 -18.63 -0.07 21.36
CA ALA A 149 -17.18 -0.20 21.34
C ALA A 149 -16.55 0.90 20.46
N PRO A 150 -15.29 1.31 20.70
CA PRO A 150 -14.64 2.32 19.89
C PRO A 150 -14.46 1.84 18.44
N THR A 151 -14.61 2.76 17.48
CA THR A 151 -14.38 2.49 16.06
C THR A 151 -12.93 2.08 15.81
N THR A 152 -12.73 0.90 15.21
CA THR A 152 -11.42 0.38 14.81
C THR A 152 -11.44 -0.03 13.35
N VAL A 153 -10.26 -0.09 12.75
CA VAL A 153 -10.10 -0.65 11.42
C VAL A 153 -9.24 -1.90 11.49
N ARG A 154 -9.78 -2.98 10.93
CA ARG A 154 -9.12 -4.27 10.83
C ARG A 154 -8.63 -4.45 9.40
N LEU A 155 -7.32 -4.38 9.21
CA LEU A 155 -6.66 -4.56 7.93
C LEU A 155 -6.17 -6.01 7.82
N PHE A 156 -6.30 -6.59 6.64
CA PHE A 156 -5.94 -7.97 6.37
C PHE A 156 -4.71 -8.05 5.48
N VAL A 157 -3.74 -8.85 5.92
CA VAL A 157 -2.47 -9.06 5.22
C VAL A 157 -2.33 -10.55 4.96
N SER A 158 -2.15 -10.95 3.70
CA SER A 158 -2.01 -12.36 3.30
C SER A 158 -0.56 -12.78 3.03
N SER A 159 0.38 -11.85 3.09
CA SER A 159 1.81 -12.10 2.85
C SER A 159 2.66 -11.76 4.08
N ALA A 160 3.43 -12.74 4.55
CA ALA A 160 4.42 -12.52 5.61
C ALA A 160 5.45 -11.44 5.24
N GLY A 161 5.79 -11.30 3.95
CA GLY A 161 6.71 -10.27 3.46
C GLY A 161 6.12 -8.86 3.52
N GLN A 162 4.81 -8.71 3.33
CA GLN A 162 4.11 -7.43 3.56
C GLN A 162 4.00 -7.14 5.05
N LEU A 163 3.65 -8.14 5.86
CA LEU A 163 3.56 -8.02 7.31
C LEU A 163 4.89 -7.54 7.93
N ALA A 164 6.01 -8.10 7.48
CA ALA A 164 7.35 -7.74 7.95
C ALA A 164 7.74 -6.28 7.64
N ARG A 165 7.01 -5.58 6.76
CA ARG A 165 7.21 -4.16 6.46
C ARG A 165 6.37 -3.23 7.33
N LEU A 166 5.35 -3.77 7.99
CA LEU A 166 4.48 -3.01 8.88
C LEU A 166 5.14 -2.81 10.25
N ARG A 167 4.87 -1.66 10.86
CA ARG A 167 5.36 -1.30 12.20
C ARG A 167 4.22 -0.73 13.03
N LEU A 168 4.27 -0.98 14.33
CA LEU A 168 3.39 -0.29 15.27
C LEU A 168 3.66 1.21 15.19
N GLY A 169 2.60 2.01 15.22
CA GLY A 169 2.65 3.46 15.12
C GLY A 169 2.69 4.04 13.70
N GLN A 170 2.68 3.18 12.68
CA GLN A 170 2.68 3.61 11.29
C GLN A 170 1.33 4.23 10.90
N GLN A 171 1.39 5.31 10.11
CA GLN A 171 0.20 6.01 9.62
C GLN A 171 -0.47 5.20 8.51
N VAL A 172 -1.79 5.11 8.62
CA VAL A 172 -2.68 4.47 7.66
C VAL A 172 -3.72 5.50 7.24
N VAL A 173 -3.92 5.61 5.93
CA VAL A 173 -4.83 6.59 5.33
C VAL A 173 -5.93 5.83 4.60
N ILE A 174 -7.18 6.11 4.95
CA ILE A 174 -8.35 5.46 4.32
C ILE A 174 -9.17 6.51 3.56
N PRO A 175 -9.28 6.41 2.23
CA PRO A 175 -10.26 7.18 1.48
C PRO A 175 -11.67 6.67 1.83
N LEU A 176 -12.51 7.59 2.30
CA LEU A 176 -13.92 7.37 2.58
C LEU A 176 -14.76 8.21 1.60
N GLN A 177 -16.07 7.97 1.55
CA GLN A 177 -16.94 8.78 0.68
C GLN A 177 -16.89 10.27 1.05
N GLU A 178 -16.86 10.56 2.36
CA GLU A 178 -16.86 11.90 2.93
C GLU A 178 -15.45 12.31 3.44
N GLY A 179 -14.41 12.03 2.65
CA GLY A 179 -13.06 12.51 2.91
C GLY A 179 -12.04 11.40 3.18
N THR A 180 -11.15 11.61 4.15
CA THR A 180 -10.03 10.72 4.39
C THR A 180 -9.77 10.57 5.88
N ALA A 181 -9.83 9.35 6.39
CA ALA A 181 -9.52 9.04 7.77
C ALA A 181 -8.02 8.74 7.93
N ARG A 182 -7.42 9.28 9.00
CA ARG A 182 -6.03 8.99 9.38
C ARG A 182 -6.01 8.17 10.64
N LEU A 183 -5.36 7.02 10.54
CA LEU A 183 -5.29 6.01 11.57
C LEU A 183 -3.84 5.66 11.84
N ARG A 184 -3.62 4.97 12.94
CA ARG A 184 -2.32 4.49 13.35
C ARG A 184 -2.40 3.01 13.70
N ILE A 185 -1.41 2.24 13.23
CA ILE A 185 -1.33 0.81 13.57
C ILE A 185 -1.07 0.67 15.08
N THR A 186 -2.00 0.07 15.80
CA THR A 186 -1.92 -0.16 17.25
C THR A 186 -1.53 -1.59 17.60
N GLY A 187 -1.84 -2.55 16.73
CA GLY A 187 -1.58 -3.96 16.99
C GLY A 187 -1.52 -4.81 15.74
N VAL A 188 -0.92 -5.99 15.88
CA VAL A 188 -0.86 -7.04 14.87
C VAL A 188 -1.10 -8.36 15.56
N ASP A 189 -1.99 -9.19 15.02
CA ASP A 189 -2.19 -10.53 15.54
C ASP A 189 -0.91 -11.37 15.44
N ALA A 190 -0.54 -12.03 16.54
CA ALA A 190 0.66 -12.86 16.59
C ALA A 190 0.59 -14.08 15.67
N TYR A 191 -0.63 -14.57 15.40
CA TYR A 191 -0.87 -15.77 14.61
C TYR A 191 -1.84 -15.49 13.46
N PRO A 192 -1.56 -16.01 12.25
CA PRO A 192 -2.48 -15.86 11.15
C PRO A 192 -3.74 -16.72 11.37
N ALA A 193 -4.89 -16.18 11.00
CA ALA A 193 -6.11 -16.94 10.78
C ALA A 193 -6.09 -17.56 9.37
N ARG A 194 -6.93 -18.58 9.12
CA ARG A 194 -7.17 -19.05 7.74
C ARG A 194 -8.23 -18.19 7.07
N ALA A 195 -8.05 -17.94 5.78
CA ALA A 195 -8.94 -17.05 5.05
C ALA A 195 -10.38 -17.58 4.92
N ASP A 196 -10.55 -18.90 4.82
CA ASP A 196 -11.86 -19.57 4.85
C ASP A 196 -12.62 -19.36 6.17
N THR A 197 -11.89 -19.37 7.29
CA THR A 197 -12.44 -19.14 8.63
C THR A 197 -12.78 -17.66 8.81
N LEU A 198 -11.94 -16.78 8.27
CA LEU A 198 -12.15 -15.34 8.32
C LEU A 198 -13.39 -14.94 7.50
N GLY A 199 -13.51 -15.42 6.25
CA GLY A 199 -14.60 -15.05 5.34
C GLY A 199 -16.00 -15.33 5.88
N GLY A 200 -16.17 -16.37 6.70
CA GLY A 200 -17.44 -16.65 7.38
C GLY A 200 -17.73 -15.77 8.62
N THR A 201 -16.76 -14.99 9.07
CA THR A 201 -16.85 -14.10 10.26
C THR A 201 -16.78 -12.62 9.90
N LEU A 202 -16.43 -12.29 8.65
CA LEU A 202 -16.37 -10.92 8.20
C LEU A 202 -17.80 -10.40 7.94
N PRO A 203 -18.15 -9.22 8.48
CA PRO A 203 -19.47 -8.64 8.27
C PRO A 203 -19.79 -8.26 6.83
N VAL A 204 -18.76 -7.97 6.03
CA VAL A 204 -18.87 -7.51 4.66
C VAL A 204 -17.82 -8.25 3.84
N PRO A 205 -18.12 -8.64 2.57
CA PRO A 205 -17.10 -9.14 1.67
C PRO A 205 -15.97 -8.12 1.52
N VAL A 206 -14.76 -8.51 1.88
CA VAL A 206 -13.58 -7.64 1.76
C VAL A 206 -12.86 -7.99 0.46
N PRO A 207 -12.77 -7.05 -0.50
CA PRO A 207 -11.98 -7.27 -1.70
C PRO A 207 -10.52 -7.62 -1.35
N GLY A 208 -9.90 -8.52 -2.13
CA GLY A 208 -8.47 -8.83 -1.99
C GLY A 208 -8.08 -9.74 -0.82
N VAL A 209 -9.02 -10.11 0.08
CA VAL A 209 -8.78 -11.21 1.02
C VAL A 209 -8.79 -12.53 0.24
N PRO A 210 -7.73 -13.36 0.31
CA PRO A 210 -7.67 -14.63 -0.39
C PRO A 210 -8.75 -15.60 0.13
N SER A 211 -9.01 -16.69 -0.60
CA SER A 211 -9.90 -17.76 -0.15
C SER A 211 -9.11 -19.02 0.27
N GLY A 212 -9.81 -19.95 0.93
CA GLY A 212 -9.25 -21.24 1.34
C GLY A 212 -8.32 -21.17 2.55
N ALA A 213 -7.34 -22.08 2.60
CA ALA A 213 -6.46 -22.26 3.76
C ALA A 213 -5.31 -21.23 3.85
N THR A 214 -5.34 -20.16 3.05
CA THR A 214 -4.30 -19.13 3.01
C THR A 214 -4.20 -18.43 4.37
N PRO A 215 -2.99 -18.27 4.95
CA PRO A 215 -2.82 -17.52 6.20
C PRO A 215 -3.09 -16.03 5.98
N VAL A 216 -3.86 -15.42 6.88
CA VAL A 216 -4.20 -14.00 6.89
C VAL A 216 -3.95 -13.45 8.29
N TRP A 217 -3.14 -12.40 8.39
CA TRP A 217 -2.90 -11.66 9.62
C TRP A 217 -3.85 -10.47 9.71
N THR A 218 -4.41 -10.24 10.90
CA THR A 218 -5.16 -9.02 11.20
C THR A 218 -4.21 -7.96 11.76
N VAL A 219 -4.30 -6.76 11.21
CA VAL A 219 -3.60 -5.57 11.69
C VAL A 219 -4.66 -4.59 12.16
N TYR A 220 -4.50 -4.09 13.37
CA TYR A 220 -5.42 -3.16 14.01
C TYR A 220 -4.92 -1.74 13.83
N ALA A 221 -5.80 -0.87 13.34
CA ALA A 221 -5.54 0.55 13.23
C ALA A 221 -6.67 1.34 13.91
N GLU A 222 -6.28 2.33 14.70
CA GLU A 222 -7.21 3.20 15.43
C GLU A 222 -6.99 4.65 15.02
N PRO A 223 -8.04 5.49 15.05
CA PRO A 223 -7.90 6.91 14.73
C PRO A 223 -7.13 7.65 15.84
N ASP A 224 -6.23 8.56 15.46
CA ASP A 224 -5.42 9.34 16.42
C ASP A 224 -6.28 10.30 17.27
N ALA A 225 -7.47 10.66 16.77
CA ALA A 225 -8.49 11.47 17.41
C ALA A 225 -9.87 11.02 16.89
N PRO A 226 -10.99 11.25 17.62
CA PRO A 226 -12.32 10.93 17.11
C PRO A 226 -12.49 11.55 15.71
N ASP A 227 -12.75 10.68 14.73
CA ASP A 227 -12.78 11.03 13.31
C ASP A 227 -14.22 10.89 12.82
N SER A 228 -14.87 12.04 12.65
CA SER A 228 -16.27 12.10 12.22
C SER A 228 -16.50 11.45 10.86
N ALA A 229 -15.48 11.37 9.98
CA ALA A 229 -15.62 10.67 8.70
C ALA A 229 -15.69 9.15 8.91
N LEU A 230 -14.92 8.63 9.87
CA LEU A 230 -14.92 7.21 10.22
C LEU A 230 -16.19 6.83 10.98
N ASP A 231 -16.65 7.69 11.90
CA ASP A 231 -17.89 7.47 12.66
C ASP A 231 -19.15 7.63 11.79
N ALA A 232 -19.09 8.44 10.73
CA ALA A 232 -20.15 8.53 9.73
C ALA A 232 -20.17 7.34 8.76
N ALA A 233 -19.08 6.58 8.66
CA ALA A 233 -19.07 5.37 7.84
C ALA A 233 -20.05 4.36 8.45
N ALA A 234 -20.92 3.79 7.61
CA ALA A 234 -21.89 2.79 8.06
C ALA A 234 -21.18 1.48 8.44
N ALA A 235 -20.65 1.39 9.66
CA ALA A 235 -20.00 0.18 10.13
C ALA A 235 -21.05 -0.95 10.30
N PRO A 236 -20.72 -2.18 9.92
CA PRO A 236 -19.46 -2.60 9.32
C PRO A 236 -19.37 -2.29 7.80
N THR A 237 -18.25 -1.74 7.33
CA THR A 237 -18.01 -1.42 5.90
C THR A 237 -16.60 -1.81 5.45
N ALA A 238 -16.48 -2.38 4.25
CA ALA A 238 -15.20 -2.72 3.63
C ALA A 238 -14.50 -1.46 3.10
N VAL A 239 -13.18 -1.38 3.31
CA VAL A 239 -12.35 -0.22 2.95
C VAL A 239 -10.99 -0.65 2.41
N ASP A 240 -10.45 0.16 1.51
CA ASP A 240 -9.05 0.06 1.08
C ASP A 240 -8.23 1.07 1.87
N ALA A 241 -7.14 0.62 2.47
CA ALA A 241 -6.27 1.44 3.29
C ALA A 241 -4.90 1.57 2.64
N SER A 242 -4.35 2.77 2.64
CA SER A 242 -2.97 3.04 2.19
C SER A 242 -2.08 3.23 3.39
N VAL A 243 -1.12 2.33 3.58
CA VAL A 243 -0.10 2.44 4.62
C VAL A 243 1.14 3.10 4.04
N ASP A 244 1.61 4.18 4.68
CA ASP A 244 2.85 4.84 4.28
C ASP A 244 4.06 4.06 4.81
N LEU A 245 4.81 3.38 3.94
CA LEU A 245 6.04 2.67 4.29
C LEU A 245 7.27 3.59 4.33
N GLY A 246 7.08 4.90 4.17
CA GLY A 246 8.12 5.93 4.13
C GLY A 246 8.55 6.29 2.71
N ALA A 247 9.50 7.22 2.62
CA ALA A 247 10.09 7.66 1.35
C ALA A 247 11.21 6.72 0.91
N ARG A 248 11.19 6.29 -0.35
CA ARG A 248 12.36 5.69 -1.02
C ARG A 248 12.95 6.67 -2.03
N HIS A 249 14.27 6.69 -2.14
CA HIS A 249 14.92 7.49 -3.18
C HIS A 249 14.84 6.80 -4.54
N PRO A 250 14.64 7.55 -5.64
CA PRO A 250 14.53 6.99 -7.00
C PRO A 250 15.68 6.04 -7.39
N TYR A 251 16.92 6.30 -6.95
CA TYR A 251 18.05 5.43 -7.27
C TYR A 251 17.91 4.01 -6.70
N GLN A 252 17.20 3.85 -5.57
CA GLN A 252 16.96 2.53 -4.96
C GLN A 252 16.01 1.67 -5.80
N VAL A 253 15.16 2.28 -6.63
CA VAL A 253 14.25 1.55 -7.53
C VAL A 253 15.01 1.04 -8.77
N LEU A 254 15.98 1.82 -9.26
CA LEU A 254 16.78 1.47 -10.45
C LEU A 254 17.90 0.48 -10.15
N PHE A 255 18.51 0.54 -8.95
CA PHE A 255 19.68 -0.27 -8.59
C PHE A 255 19.44 -1.28 -7.46
N GLY A 256 18.27 -1.28 -6.83
CA GLY A 256 17.98 -2.11 -5.65
C GLY A 256 17.47 -3.54 -5.92
N SER A 257 17.46 -4.02 -7.17
CA SER A 257 17.02 -5.38 -7.52
C SER A 257 18.16 -6.41 -7.52
N THR A 258 19.14 -6.30 -6.61
CA THR A 258 20.15 -7.35 -6.45
C THR A 258 20.54 -7.51 -4.98
N GLY A 259 20.00 -8.53 -4.32
CA GLY A 259 20.58 -9.10 -3.10
C GLY A 259 19.81 -8.87 -1.79
N ALA A 260 18.82 -9.72 -1.53
CA ALA A 260 18.45 -10.11 -0.16
C ALA A 260 17.97 -11.56 -0.17
N GLY A 261 18.85 -12.44 -0.64
CA GLY A 261 18.83 -13.86 -0.38
C GLY A 261 20.17 -14.22 0.23
N ARG A 262 20.25 -14.13 1.56
CA ARG A 262 21.18 -14.87 2.42
C ARG A 262 20.73 -14.72 3.86
#